data_AF-A0A954X8N7-F1
#
_entry.id   AF-A0A954X8N7-F1
#
_cell.length_a   1.000
_cell.length_b   1.000
_cell.length_c   1.000
_cell.angle_alpha   90.00
_cell.angle_beta   90.00
_cell.angle_gamma   90.00
#
_symmetry.space_group_name_H-M   'P 1'
#
loop_
_entity.id
_entity.type
_entity.pdbx_description
1 polymer ?
#
loop_
_entity_poly.entity_id
_entity_poly.type
_entity_poly.pdbx_seq_one_letter_code
_entity_poly.pdbx_strand_id
1 'polypeptide(L)' 'QDPAEVGGLRGGYFRGSEAESGRTFLADGRQRWRDDCTTARDLAGSDVSYLKLVTNRPMLSPLRQFLLTRAMRMRGQR' A
#
# COMPACT_ATOMS: atom_id res chain seq x y z
N GLN A 1 0.94 -2.50 0.30
CA GLN A 1 -0.17 -2.95 -0.55
C GLN A 1 0.14 -4.34 -1.03
N ASP A 2 -0.74 -5.26 -0.68
CA ASP A 2 -0.75 -6.61 -1.22
C ASP A 2 -1.51 -6.63 -2.56
N PRO A 3 -1.01 -7.28 -3.62
CA PRO A 3 -1.78 -7.51 -4.85
C PRO A 3 -3.18 -8.10 -4.62
N ALA A 4 -3.36 -8.93 -3.58
CA ALA A 4 -4.66 -9.46 -3.22
C ALA A 4 -5.66 -8.37 -2.80
N GLU A 5 -5.18 -7.22 -2.32
CA GLU A 5 -6.03 -6.11 -1.92
C GLU A 5 -6.65 -5.36 -3.11
N VAL A 6 -6.04 -5.47 -4.30
CA VAL A 6 -6.37 -4.66 -5.49
C VAL A 6 -7.30 -5.41 -6.46
N GLY A 7 -7.55 -6.71 -6.21
CA GLY A 7 -8.26 -7.60 -7.11
C GLY A 7 -7.44 -7.97 -8.36
N GLY A 8 -8.03 -8.74 -9.27
CA GLY A 8 -7.37 -9.17 -10.51
C GLY A 8 -6.38 -10.33 -10.36
N LEU A 9 -6.42 -11.02 -9.22
CA LEU A 9 -5.78 -12.33 -9.08
C LEU A 9 -6.43 -13.29 -10.08
N ARG A 10 -5.68 -13.76 -11.07
CA ARG A 10 -6.13 -14.75 -12.06
C ARG A 10 -6.26 -16.16 -11.45
N GLY A 11 -6.98 -16.28 -10.35
CA GLY A 11 -7.23 -17.52 -9.62
C GLY A 11 -8.55 -17.43 -8.88
N GLY A 12 -9.35 -18.50 -8.92
CA GLY A 12 -10.77 -18.53 -8.53
C GLY A 12 -11.09 -17.90 -7.17
N TYR A 13 -11.07 -18.70 -6.11
CA TYR A 13 -11.33 -18.22 -4.75
C TYR A 13 -10.07 -18.36 -3.89
N PHE A 14 -9.83 -17.42 -2.99
CA PHE A 14 -8.77 -17.49 -2.00
C PHE A 14 -9.31 -17.26 -0.58
N ARG A 15 -8.71 -17.96 0.38
CA ARG A 15 -9.02 -17.80 1.80
C ARG A 15 -7.92 -16.95 2.42
N GLY A 16 -8.29 -15.81 2.98
CA GLY A 16 -7.39 -14.89 3.67
C GLY A 16 -7.72 -14.75 5.15
N SER A 17 -6.80 -14.16 5.89
CA SER A 17 -7.00 -13.74 7.27
C SER A 17 -6.49 -12.31 7.42
N GLU A 18 -7.30 -11.43 7.99
CA GLU A 18 -6.84 -10.08 8.34
C GLU A 18 -5.79 -10.16 9.43
N ALA A 19 -4.68 -9.43 9.25
CA ALA A 19 -3.60 -9.39 10.23
C ALA A 19 -4.00 -8.60 11.50
N GLU A 20 -4.87 -7.59 11.36
CA GLU A 20 -5.27 -6.71 12.47
C GLU A 20 -6.39 -7.29 13.33
N SER A 21 -7.32 -8.04 12.73
CA SER A 21 -8.50 -8.58 13.43
C SER A 21 -8.46 -10.10 13.62
N GLY A 22 -7.59 -10.81 12.89
CA GLY A 22 -7.57 -12.28 12.86
C GLY A 22 -8.79 -12.90 12.17
N ARG A 23 -9.69 -12.11 11.59
CA ARG A 23 -10.89 -12.63 10.92
C ARG A 23 -10.51 -13.30 9.62
N THR A 24 -10.92 -14.56 9.47
CA THR A 24 -10.81 -15.27 8.20
C THR A 24 -11.95 -14.94 7.27
N PHE A 25 -11.66 -14.84 5.98
CA PHE A 25 -12.64 -14.56 4.94
C PHE A 25 -12.39 -15.42 3.70
N LEU A 26 -13.43 -15.59 2.89
CA LEU A 26 -13.36 -16.16 1.55
C LEU A 26 -13.54 -15.05 0.52
N ALA A 27 -12.65 -14.96 -0.45
CA ALA A 27 -12.63 -13.92 -1.48
C ALA A 27 -12.63 -14.54 -2.88
N ASP A 28 -13.21 -13.87 -3.86
CA ASP A 28 -12.97 -14.20 -5.26
C ASP A 28 -11.76 -13.40 -5.80
N GLY A 29 -11.12 -13.89 -6.86
CA GLY A 29 -9.97 -13.22 -7.48
C GLY A 29 -10.26 -11.85 -8.10
N ARG A 30 -11.54 -11.47 -8.25
CA ARG A 30 -11.98 -10.17 -8.80
C ARG A 30 -12.31 -9.15 -7.72
N GLN A 31 -12.52 -9.60 -6.50
CA GLN A 31 -12.95 -8.80 -5.36
C GLN A 31 -11.78 -7.94 -4.92
N ARG A 32 -12.04 -6.63 -4.85
CA ARG A 32 -11.10 -5.63 -4.37
C ARG A 32 -11.40 -5.35 -2.91
N TRP A 33 -10.36 -5.39 -2.08
CA TRP A 33 -10.47 -5.35 -0.62
C TRP A 33 -10.19 -3.95 -0.08
N ARG A 34 -9.40 -3.15 -0.80
CA ARG A 34 -9.09 -1.76 -0.44
C ARG A 34 -9.28 -0.81 -1.60
N ASP A 35 -9.96 0.30 -1.31
CA ASP A 35 -10.09 1.39 -2.26
C ASP A 35 -8.92 2.39 -2.08
N ASP A 36 -7.74 2.04 -2.60
CA ASP A 36 -6.52 2.86 -2.44
C ASP A 36 -6.60 4.28 -3.03
N CYS A 37 -7.62 4.55 -3.84
CA CYS A 37 -7.78 5.82 -4.54
C CYS A 37 -8.16 6.98 -3.61
N THR A 38 -8.70 6.71 -2.43
CA THR A 38 -9.05 7.74 -1.44
C THR A 38 -7.84 8.14 -0.61
N THR A 39 -7.19 7.18 0.04
CA THR A 39 -6.06 7.45 0.95
C THR A 39 -4.91 8.21 0.29
N ALA A 40 -4.56 7.91 -0.96
CA ALA A 40 -3.49 8.63 -1.65
C ALA A 40 -3.85 10.09 -1.98
N ARG A 41 -5.13 10.35 -2.34
CA ARG A 41 -5.61 11.73 -2.57
C ARG A 41 -5.69 12.51 -1.26
N ASP A 42 -6.21 11.89 -0.21
CA ASP A 42 -6.38 12.52 1.10
C ASP A 42 -5.03 12.93 1.71
N LEU A 43 -4.01 12.07 1.58
CA LEU A 43 -2.66 12.37 2.04
C LEU A 43 -1.96 13.43 1.19
N ALA A 44 -2.16 13.42 -0.14
CA ALA A 44 -1.61 14.44 -1.03
C ALA A 44 -2.17 15.84 -0.73
N GLY A 45 -3.46 15.94 -0.36
CA GLY A 45 -4.10 17.20 0.04
C GLY A 45 -3.64 17.77 1.38
N SER A 46 -2.93 16.99 2.19
CA SER A 46 -2.57 17.34 3.58
C SER A 46 -1.10 17.71 3.78
N ASP A 47 -0.33 17.94 2.70
CA ASP A 47 1.14 18.09 2.69
C ASP A 47 1.90 16.94 3.40
N VAL A 48 1.28 15.75 3.43
CA VAL A 48 1.87 14.56 4.03
C VAL A 48 2.69 13.83 2.97
N SER A 49 3.97 13.60 3.25
CA SER A 49 4.82 12.76 2.40
C SER A 49 4.34 11.31 2.44
N TYR A 50 3.97 10.75 1.29
CA TYR A 50 3.42 9.40 1.13
C TYR A 50 4.26 8.52 0.20
N LEU A 51 4.41 7.23 0.55
CA LEU A 51 5.04 6.22 -0.29
C LEU A 51 4.17 4.97 -0.35
N LYS A 52 3.76 4.57 -1.56
CA LYS A 52 3.06 3.31 -1.80
C LYS A 52 4.06 2.19 -2.10
N LEU A 53 4.08 1.16 -1.26
CA LEU A 53 4.89 -0.04 -1.48
C LEU A 53 4.01 -1.23 -1.85
N VAL A 54 4.35 -1.94 -2.92
CA VAL A 54 3.63 -3.14 -3.39
C VAL A 54 4.44 -4.40 -3.03
N THR A 55 3.83 -5.37 -2.34
CA THR A 55 4.55 -6.50 -1.72
C THR A 55 5.14 -7.48 -2.72
N ASN A 56 4.63 -7.54 -3.95
CA ASN A 56 5.17 -8.39 -5.03
C ASN A 56 6.24 -7.71 -5.89
N ARG A 57 6.78 -6.56 -5.45
CA ARG A 57 7.84 -5.83 -6.16
C ARG A 57 9.01 -5.56 -5.21
N PRO A 58 10.23 -5.35 -5.73
CA PRO A 58 11.35 -4.91 -4.89
C PRO A 58 11.01 -3.59 -4.15
N MET A 59 11.01 -3.63 -2.81
CA MET A 59 10.56 -2.50 -1.97
C MET A 59 11.71 -1.67 -1.38
N LEU A 60 12.91 -2.25 -1.24
CA LEU A 60 14.02 -1.61 -0.52
C LEU A 60 14.56 -0.37 -1.22
N SER A 61 14.75 -0.43 -2.54
CA SER A 61 15.23 0.71 -3.33
C SER A 61 14.31 1.93 -3.26
N PRO A 62 12.99 1.83 -3.54
CA PRO A 62 12.08 2.98 -3.44
C PRO A 62 11.93 3.49 -2.00
N LEU A 63 11.93 2.61 -0.99
CA LEU A 63 11.89 3.01 0.41
C LEU A 63 13.12 3.82 0.80
N ARG A 64 14.32 3.34 0.45
CA ARG A 64 15.58 4.04 0.73
C ARG A 64 15.59 5.43 0.09
N GLN A 65 15.18 5.54 -1.18
CA GLN A 65 15.12 6.84 -1.84
C GLN A 65 14.16 7.79 -1.15
N PHE A 66 12.94 7.34 -0.85
CA PHE A 66 11.94 8.17 -0.17
C PHE A 66 12.45 8.73 1.17
N LEU A 67 13.10 7.89 1.99
CA LEU A 67 13.66 8.32 3.27
C LEU A 67 14.79 9.32 3.10
N LEU A 68 15.67 9.13 2.11
CA LEU A 68 16.74 10.07 1.78
C LEU A 68 16.20 11.42 1.32
N THR A 69 15.22 11.43 0.40
CA THR A 69 14.57 12.65 -0.09
C THR A 69 13.90 13.41 1.05
N ARG A 70 13.19 12.69 1.93
CA ARG A 70 12.54 13.28 3.12
C ARG A 70 13.56 13.91 4.07
N ALA A 71 14.66 13.20 4.36
CA ALA A 71 15.72 13.70 5.23
C ALA A 71 16.46 14.92 4.66
N MET A 72 16.60 15.03 3.33
CA MET A 72 17.13 16.23 2.67
C MET A 72 16.15 17.41 2.79
N ARG A 73 14.86 17.19 2.52
CA ARG A 73 13.83 18.24 2.63
C ARG A 73 13.71 18.80 4.04
N MET A 74 13.79 17.95 5.06
CA MET A 74 13.78 18.37 6.48
C MET A 74 15.04 19.15 6.89
N ARG A 75 16.20 18.89 6.26
CA ARG A 75 17.45 19.61 6.58
C ARG A 75 17.50 21.02 5.99
N GLY A 76 16.83 21.26 4.85
CA GLY A 76 16.73 22.59 4.24
C GLY A 76 15.66 23.50 4.83
N GLN A 77 14.86 23.01 5.78
CA GLN A 77 13.83 23.78 6.51
C GLN A 77 14.31 24.28 7.90
N ARG A 78 15.59 24.05 8.26
CA ARG A 78 16.21 24.55 9.49
C ARG A 78 16.98 25.82 9.18
#